data_AF-A0A0K2RSK7-F1
#
_entry.id   AF-A0A0K2RSK7-F1
#
_cell.length_a   1.000
_cell.length_b   1.000
_cell.length_c   1.000
_cell.angle_alpha   90.00
_cell.angle_beta   90.00
_cell.angle_gamma   90.00
#
_symmetry.space_group_name_H-M   'P 1'
#
loop_
_entity.id
_entity.type
_entity.pdbx_description
1 polymer ?
#
loop_
_entity_poly.entity_id
_entity_poly.type
_entity_poly.pdbx_seq_one_letter_code
_entity_poly.pdbx_strand_id
1 'polypeptide(L)'
;MSRFDVVEASIAQLRTALEAGTVTSRELTQAYLDRIDAYDRNGITLNALVVMNPDALADARASDVRRASGTALGPLDGIPTPPRTAFWPKGSRPPLAPPRSKTSSRNAMPSPSNASARQGPCSSA
;
A
#
# COMPACT_ATOMS: atom_id res chain seq x y z
N MET A 1 7.83 -8.58 24.74
CA MET A 1 8.19 -8.53 23.31
C MET A 1 8.33 -7.07 22.95
N SER A 2 9.51 -6.65 22.49
CA SER A 2 9.80 -5.25 22.20
C SER A 2 8.88 -4.77 21.08
N ARG A 3 7.84 -4.01 21.42
CA ARG A 3 6.95 -3.41 20.44
C ARG A 3 7.68 -2.18 19.94
N PHE A 4 8.24 -2.23 18.74
CA PHE A 4 8.76 -1.04 18.09
C PHE A 4 7.65 0.01 18.07
N ASP A 5 7.90 1.18 18.66
CA ASP A 5 6.89 2.23 18.70
C ASP A 5 6.81 2.90 17.32
N VAL A 6 5.67 2.71 16.67
CA VAL A 6 5.39 3.26 15.34
C VAL A 6 4.85 4.69 15.39
N VAL A 7 4.56 5.22 16.59
CA VAL A 7 3.99 6.56 16.79
C VAL A 7 5.09 7.61 16.58
N GLU A 8 4.84 8.57 15.70
CA GLU A 8 5.79 9.64 15.31
C GLU A 8 7.15 9.12 14.78
N ALA A 9 7.24 7.83 14.45
CA ALA A 9 8.41 7.26 13.82
C ALA A 9 8.51 7.75 12.36
N SER A 10 9.60 8.43 12.04
CA SER A 10 9.89 8.85 10.66
C SER A 10 10.17 7.66 9.76
N ILE A 11 9.94 7.83 8.45
CA ILE A 11 10.27 6.82 7.43
C ILE A 11 11.75 6.41 7.53
N ALA A 12 12.65 7.36 7.80
CA ALA A 12 14.07 7.08 7.98
C ALA A 12 14.33 6.15 9.18
N GLN A 13 13.67 6.38 10.32
CA GLN A 13 13.80 5.51 11.50
C GLN A 13 13.23 4.11 11.24
N LEU A 14 12.08 4.01 10.57
CA LEU A 14 11.50 2.73 10.19
C LEU A 14 12.44 1.94 9.27
N ARG A 15 13.05 2.62 8.29
CA ARG A 15 14.04 2.01 7.39
C ARG A 15 15.26 1.51 8.14
N THR A 16 15.86 2.35 9.00
CA THR A 16 17.01 1.95 9.79
C THR A 16 16.67 0.76 10.68
N ALA A 17 15.48 0.71 11.27
CA ALA A 17 15.04 -0.42 12.09
C ALA A 17 14.87 -1.71 11.28
N LEU A 18 14.38 -1.61 10.03
CA LEU A 18 14.26 -2.74 9.10
C LEU A 18 15.63 -3.22 8.59
N GLU A 19 16.53 -2.29 8.27
CA GLU A 19 17.89 -2.58 7.80
C GLU A 19 18.75 -3.18 8.92
N ALA A 20 18.56 -2.73 10.17
CA ALA A 20 19.21 -3.29 11.35
C ALA A 20 18.63 -4.63 11.80
N GLY A 21 17.49 -5.06 11.25
CA GLY A 21 16.77 -6.26 11.68
C GLY A 21 16.14 -6.15 13.08
N THR A 22 16.05 -4.94 13.63
CA THR A 22 15.41 -4.67 14.94
C THR A 22 13.90 -4.91 14.88
N VAL A 23 13.31 -4.74 13.70
CA VAL A 23 11.89 -5.00 13.43
C VAL A 23 11.74 -5.57 12.02
N THR A 24 10.73 -6.41 11.82
CA THR A 24 10.35 -6.93 10.50
C THR A 24 9.20 -6.09 9.89
N SER A 25 9.07 -6.12 8.56
CA SER A 25 7.96 -5.50 7.84
C SER A 25 6.62 -6.06 8.31
N ARG A 26 6.56 -7.38 8.57
CA ARG A 26 5.38 -8.03 9.15
C ARG A 26 5.02 -7.42 10.52
N GLU A 27 5.98 -7.27 11.42
CA GLU A 27 5.75 -6.71 12.76
C GLU A 27 5.31 -5.25 12.70
N LEU A 28 5.93 -4.44 11.83
CA LEU A 28 5.50 -3.06 11.59
C LEU A 28 4.06 -3.01 11.08
N THR A 29 3.74 -3.86 10.10
CA THR A 29 2.37 -3.93 9.54
C THR A 29 1.36 -4.32 10.62
N GLN A 30 1.69 -5.31 11.44
CA GLN A 30 0.82 -5.72 12.54
C GLN A 30 0.62 -4.58 13.55
N ALA A 31 1.68 -3.85 13.91
CA ALA A 31 1.59 -2.72 14.83
C ALA A 31 0.65 -1.62 14.32
N TYR A 32 0.64 -1.34 13.00
CA TYR A 32 -0.34 -0.42 12.40
C TYR A 32 -1.76 -1.00 12.36
N LEU A 33 -1.92 -2.27 12.02
CA LEU A 33 -3.23 -2.93 12.02
C LEU A 33 -3.87 -2.93 13.41
N ASP A 34 -3.09 -3.19 14.46
CA ASP A 34 -3.57 -3.14 15.85
C ASP A 34 -4.08 -1.74 16.23
N ARG A 35 -3.41 -0.68 15.74
CA ARG A 35 -3.82 0.71 15.96
C ARG A 35 -5.08 1.07 15.17
N ILE A 36 -5.17 0.60 13.94
CA ILE A 36 -6.36 0.77 13.10
C ILE A 36 -7.55 0.10 13.80
N ASP A 37 -7.38 -1.12 14.29
CA ASP A 37 -8.44 -1.80 15.02
C ASP A 37 -8.85 -1.01 16.27
N ALA A 38 -7.89 -0.51 17.06
CA ALA A 38 -8.16 0.20 18.31
C ALA A 38 -8.79 1.60 18.16
N TYR A 39 -8.51 2.33 17.07
CA TYR A 39 -8.93 3.73 16.90
C TYR A 39 -9.87 3.97 15.70
N ASP A 40 -9.71 3.22 14.61
CA ASP A 40 -10.47 3.43 13.37
C ASP A 40 -11.77 2.63 13.37
N ARG A 41 -11.69 1.36 13.78
CA ARG A 41 -12.83 0.42 13.77
C ARG A 41 -13.50 0.32 15.12
N ASN A 42 -12.70 0.23 16.18
CA ASN A 42 -13.16 0.18 17.55
C ASN A 42 -12.77 1.49 18.27
N GLY A 43 -13.29 1.69 19.48
CA GLY A 43 -12.98 2.88 20.26
C GLY A 43 -13.67 4.15 19.73
N ILE A 44 -12.87 5.14 19.31
CA ILE A 44 -13.36 6.47 18.88
C ILE A 44 -13.93 6.47 17.44
N THR A 45 -13.76 5.38 16.69
CA THR A 45 -14.36 5.16 15.36
C THR A 45 -14.05 6.26 14.34
N LEU A 46 -12.76 6.50 14.06
CA LEU A 46 -12.34 7.55 13.12
C LEU A 46 -12.86 7.37 11.69
N ASN A 47 -13.09 6.13 11.24
CA ASN A 47 -13.48 5.80 9.86
C ASN A 47 -12.56 6.44 8.78
N ALA A 48 -11.28 6.58 9.09
CA ALA A 48 -10.24 7.09 8.19
C ALA A 48 -9.88 6.08 7.08
N LEU A 49 -10.03 4.77 7.31
CA LEU A 49 -9.72 3.75 6.30
C LEU A 49 -10.98 3.12 5.72
N VAL A 50 -11.28 3.46 4.47
CA VAL A 50 -12.46 2.93 3.76
C VAL A 50 -12.27 1.47 3.35
N VAL A 51 -11.06 1.12 2.88
CA VAL A 51 -10.74 -0.22 2.36
C VAL A 51 -9.43 -0.71 2.97
N MET A 52 -9.45 -1.94 3.48
CA MET A 52 -8.27 -2.65 4.00
C MET A 52 -7.79 -3.69 2.99
N ASN A 53 -6.48 -3.87 2.86
CA ASN A 53 -5.90 -4.96 2.09
C ASN A 53 -5.86 -6.24 2.95
N PRO A 54 -6.61 -7.31 2.63
CA PRO A 54 -6.56 -8.56 3.39
C PRO A 54 -5.19 -9.26 3.28
N ASP A 55 -4.44 -9.00 2.21
CA ASP A 55 -3.14 -9.60 1.95
C ASP A 55 -1.98 -8.81 2.56
N ALA A 56 -2.24 -7.73 3.32
CA ALA A 56 -1.21 -6.84 3.85
C ALA A 56 -0.11 -7.57 4.64
N LEU A 57 -0.47 -8.54 5.48
CA LEU A 57 0.50 -9.34 6.23
C LEU A 57 1.27 -10.33 5.35
N ALA A 58 0.68 -10.81 4.25
CA ALA A 58 1.36 -11.67 3.30
C ALA A 58 2.38 -10.88 2.46
N ASP A 59 1.98 -9.69 1.99
CA ASP A 59 2.85 -8.76 1.27
C ASP A 59 4.04 -8.31 2.12
N ALA A 60 3.80 -8.04 3.40
CA ALA A 60 4.84 -7.69 4.37
C ALA A 60 5.86 -8.82 4.55
N ARG A 61 5.39 -10.07 4.71
CA ARG A 61 6.29 -11.24 4.77
C ARG A 61 7.09 -11.43 3.48
N ALA A 62 6.48 -11.21 2.32
CA ALA A 62 7.19 -11.28 1.05
C ALA A 62 8.28 -10.20 0.95
N SER A 63 8.06 -9.01 1.53
CA SER A 63 9.08 -7.97 1.67
C SER A 63 10.23 -8.39 2.58
N ASP A 64 9.93 -8.99 3.73
CA ASP A 64 10.95 -9.49 4.65
C ASP A 64 11.84 -10.54 3.99
N VAL A 65 11.26 -11.46 3.20
CA VAL A 65 12.03 -12.45 2.41
C VAL A 65 12.93 -11.76 1.40
N ARG A 66 12.42 -10.79 0.63
CA ARG A 66 13.23 -10.04 -0.35
C ARG A 66 14.40 -9.30 0.29
N ARG A 67 14.15 -8.67 1.45
CA ARG A 67 15.20 -7.99 2.23
C ARG A 67 16.26 -8.96 2.70
N ALA A 68 15.85 -10.09 3.27
CA ALA A 68 16.77 -11.13 3.73
C ALA A 68 17.62 -11.70 2.59
N SER A 69 17.07 -11.79 1.37
CA SER A 69 17.80 -12.24 0.17
C SER A 69 18.58 -11.13 -0.54
N GLY A 70 18.61 -9.89 -0.03
CA GLY A 70 19.29 -8.77 -0.66
C GLY A 70 18.64 -8.27 -1.96
N THR A 71 17.39 -8.65 -2.23
CA THR A 71 16.62 -8.29 -3.44
C THR A 71 15.49 -7.30 -3.14
N ALA A 72 15.75 -6.38 -2.20
CA ALA A 72 14.79 -5.34 -1.82
C ALA A 72 14.44 -4.46 -3.04
N LEU A 73 13.16 -4.13 -3.19
CA LEU A 73 12.63 -3.36 -4.33
C LEU A 73 12.97 -1.86 -4.29
N GLY A 74 13.59 -1.39 -3.20
CA GLY A 74 13.99 -0.01 -3.02
C GLY A 74 13.83 0.47 -1.57
N PRO A 75 13.96 1.79 -1.33
CA PRO A 75 13.98 2.36 0.02
C PRO A 75 12.66 2.21 0.78
N LEU A 76 11.54 2.03 0.08
CA LEU A 76 10.20 1.89 0.66
C LEU A 76 9.68 0.46 0.65
N ASP A 77 10.49 -0.54 0.26
CA ASP A 77 10.06 -1.94 0.34
C ASP A 77 9.60 -2.23 1.78
N GLY A 78 8.47 -2.89 1.99
CA GLY A 78 7.98 -3.28 3.32
C GLY A 78 7.66 -2.16 4.32
N ILE A 79 7.62 -0.89 3.91
CA ILE A 79 7.07 0.19 4.74
C ILE A 79 5.55 0.24 4.49
N PRO A 80 4.71 0.04 5.52
CA PRO A 80 3.26 0.13 5.36
C PRO A 80 2.83 1.54 4.95
N THR A 81 2.08 1.68 3.86
CA THR A 81 1.50 2.96 3.44
C THR A 81 0.00 2.79 3.23
N PRO A 82 -0.83 3.75 3.68
CA PRO A 82 -2.26 3.68 3.41
C PRO A 82 -2.50 3.82 1.89
N PRO A 83 -3.51 3.14 1.33
CA PRO A 83 -3.86 3.33 -0.05
C PRO A 83 -4.25 4.80 -0.28
N ARG A 84 -3.82 5.35 -1.43
CA ARG A 84 -4.32 6.65 -1.87
C ARG A 84 -5.84 6.53 -2.03
N THR A 85 -6.63 7.53 -1.64
CA THR A 85 -8.10 7.44 -1.62
C THR A 85 -8.71 7.10 -2.99
N ALA A 86 -7.99 7.40 -4.07
CA ALA A 86 -8.29 7.00 -5.44
C ALA A 86 -7.56 5.71 -5.86
N PHE A 87 -7.39 4.74 -4.97
CA PHE A 87 -6.82 3.44 -5.27
C PHE A 87 -7.84 2.34 -4.97
N TRP A 88 -8.15 1.55 -5.99
CA TRP A 88 -9.07 0.42 -5.88
C TRP A 88 -8.28 -0.87 -6.03
N PRO A 89 -8.15 -1.67 -4.97
CA PRO A 89 -7.48 -2.95 -5.08
C PRO A 89 -8.24 -3.86 -6.05
N LYS A 90 -7.52 -4.73 -6.76
CA LYS A 90 -8.11 -5.67 -7.72
C LYS A 90 -9.17 -6.51 -7.01
N GLY A 91 -10.35 -6.63 -7.61
CA GLY A 91 -11.47 -7.39 -7.06
C GLY A 91 -12.37 -6.63 -6.08
N SER A 92 -12.06 -5.38 -5.74
CA SER A 92 -12.94 -4.53 -4.91
C SER A 92 -14.03 -3.84 -5.75
N ARG A 93 -15.23 -3.70 -5.17
CA ARG A 93 -16.34 -2.96 -5.80
C ARG A 93 -16.17 -1.46 -5.47
N PRO A 94 -16.16 -0.55 -6.46
CA PRO A 94 -16.08 0.87 -6.17
C PRO A 94 -17.31 1.32 -5.37
N PRO A 95 -17.16 2.24 -4.40
CA PRO A 95 -18.31 2.83 -3.73
C PRO A 95 -19.19 3.53 -4.78
N LEU A 96 -20.49 3.31 -4.66
CA LEU A 96 -21.58 3.76 -5.51
C LEU A 96 -21.19 4.95 -6.39
N ALA A 97 -20.96 4.68 -7.69
CA ALA A 97 -20.93 5.76 -8.67
C ALA A 97 -22.23 6.57 -8.52
N PRO A 98 -22.20 7.91 -8.61
CA PRO A 98 -23.43 8.70 -8.58
C PRO A 98 -24.41 8.10 -9.59
N PRO A 99 -25.73 8.08 -9.29
CA PRO A 99 -26.70 7.47 -10.18
C PRO A 99 -26.46 7.99 -11.58
N ARG A 100 -26.11 7.08 -12.51
CA ARG A 100 -25.86 7.40 -13.92
C ARG A 100 -27.11 8.13 -14.41
N SER A 101 -27.04 9.45 -14.53
CA SER A 101 -28.02 10.17 -15.33
C SER A 101 -27.89 9.55 -16.71
N LYS A 102 -28.98 8.99 -17.23
CA LYS A 102 -29.03 8.46 -18.59
C LYS A 102 -29.02 9.62 -19.58
N THR A 103 -28.04 10.51 -19.51
CA THR A 103 -27.79 11.47 -20.58
C THR A 103 -26.79 10.81 -21.50
N SER A 104 -27.33 10.20 -22.56
CA SER A 104 -26.59 9.65 -23.68
C SER A 104 -25.61 10.70 -24.22
N SER A 105 -24.33 10.60 -23.86
CA SER A 105 -23.25 11.13 -24.67
C SER A 105 -22.42 9.95 -25.17
N ARG A 106 -22.75 9.51 -26.39
CA ARG A 106 -21.84 8.74 -27.23
C ARG A 106 -20.63 9.63 -27.47
N ASN A 107 -19.53 9.36 -26.77
CA ASN A 107 -18.12 9.66 -27.10
C ASN A 107 -17.33 9.96 -25.83
N ALA A 108 -16.79 8.90 -25.22
CA ALA A 108 -15.65 9.03 -24.32
C ALA A 108 -14.66 7.92 -24.70
N MET A 109 -13.63 8.31 -25.44
CA MET A 109 -12.45 7.49 -25.74
C MET A 109 -11.75 7.12 -24.42
N PRO A 110 -11.19 5.91 -24.27
CA PRO A 110 -10.38 5.57 -23.11
C PRO A 110 -9.08 6.38 -23.08
N SER A 111 -8.74 6.95 -21.92
CA SER A 111 -7.47 7.64 -21.69
C SER A 111 -6.29 6.68 -21.87
N PRO A 112 -5.28 7.01 -22.70
CA PRO A 112 -4.12 6.17 -22.89
C PRO A 112 -3.04 6.58 -21.89
N SER A 113 -2.91 5.89 -20.74
CA SER A 113 -1.70 6.09 -19.93
C SER A 113 -1.09 4.84 -19.31
N ASN A 114 -1.72 3.66 -19.37
CA ASN A 114 -1.14 2.44 -18.77
C ASN A 114 -0.94 1.28 -19.77
N ALA A 115 -0.58 1.61 -21.02
CA ALA A 115 -0.23 0.63 -22.03
C ALA A 115 1.09 1.00 -22.74
N SER A 116 2.21 1.04 -22.02
CA SER A 116 3.51 0.69 -22.61
C SER A 116 4.60 0.54 -21.55
N ALA A 117 4.86 -0.70 -21.14
CA ALA A 117 6.17 -1.11 -20.64
C ALA A 117 6.49 -2.46 -21.29
N ARG A 118 6.80 -2.42 -22.59
CA ARG A 118 7.54 -3.48 -23.28
C ARG A 118 8.78 -2.85 -23.90
N GLN A 119 9.91 -3.43 -23.55
CA GLN A 119 11.27 -3.02 -23.85
C GLN A 119 11.60 -3.15 -25.35
N GLY A 120 12.50 -2.29 -25.83
CA GLY A 120 13.20 -2.42 -27.12
C GLY A 120 14.27 -1.32 -27.27
N PRO A 121 15.52 -1.63 -27.68
CA PRO A 121 16.67 -0.73 -27.55
C PRO A 121 16.77 0.28 -28.70
N CYS A 122 17.09 1.53 -28.38
CA CYS A 122 17.44 2.55 -29.37
C CYS A 122 18.89 2.35 -29.86
N SER A 123 19.05 1.89 -31.11
CA SER A 123 20.26 2.09 -31.91
C SER A 123 20.17 3.41 -32.69
N SER A 124 21.19 4.25 -32.48
CA SER A 124 21.85 5.17 -33.42
C SER A 124 21.26 5.44 -34.81
N ALA A 125 21.07 6.72 -35.13
CA ALA A 125 21.55 7.40 -36.34
C ALA A 125 21.46 8.92 -36.16
#